data_AF-A0A8J8G0G1-F1
#
_entry.id   AF-A0A8J8G0G1-F1
#
_cell.length_a   1.000
_cell.length_b   1.000
_cell.length_c   1.000
_cell.angle_alpha   90.00
_cell.angle_beta   90.00
_cell.angle_gamma   90.00
#
_symmetry.space_group_name_H-M   'P 1'
#
loop_
_entity.id
_entity.type
_entity.pdbx_description
1 polymer ?
#
loop_
_entity_poly.entity_id
_entity_poly.type
_entity_poly.pdbx_seq_one_letter_code
_entity_poly.pdbx_strand_id
1 'polypeptide(L)'
;MSEREIKELEDLLLPFALERYNFDNYKMNMPMSRMMKSMVKSMAKSMVGNIITEQVTWLVRSFIRCLISISDEIYLKDLAAITLAEASYMAGIGPYGPFHRSFGSGGDRGGSEVQIEAEVHVWLLYLLDNNKLPGIYERFTGRYFIK
;
A
#
# COMPACT_ATOMS: atom_id res chain seq x y z
N MET A 1 -13.21 0.10 18.25
CA MET A 1 -11.89 0.74 18.43
C MET A 1 -12.05 2.25 18.46
N SER A 2 -11.21 2.94 19.23
CA SER A 2 -11.15 4.40 19.34
C SER A 2 -10.27 5.01 18.22
N GLU A 3 -10.49 6.28 17.87
CA GLU A 3 -9.64 7.02 16.91
C GLU A 3 -8.16 7.00 17.28
N ARG A 4 -7.87 6.87 18.58
CA ARG A 4 -6.52 6.72 19.10
C ARG A 4 -5.85 5.44 18.60
N GLU A 5 -6.55 4.32 18.59
CA GLU A 5 -5.99 3.04 18.13
C GLU A 5 -5.73 3.05 16.62
N ILE A 6 -6.60 3.72 15.84
CA ILE A 6 -6.38 3.94 14.41
C ILE A 6 -5.07 4.70 14.19
N LYS A 7 -4.90 5.80 14.93
CA LYS A 7 -3.70 6.63 14.84
C LYS A 7 -2.44 5.87 15.25
N GLU A 8 -2.50 5.07 16.32
CA GLU A 8 -1.37 4.22 16.74
C GLU A 8 -0.96 3.21 15.66
N LEU A 9 -1.92 2.62 14.94
CA LEU A 9 -1.63 1.73 13.81
C LEU A 9 -1.06 2.50 12.61
N GLU A 10 -1.58 3.69 12.31
CA GLU A 10 -1.06 4.54 11.22
C GLU A 10 0.38 4.97 11.49
N ASP A 11 0.65 5.46 12.71
CA ASP A 11 1.97 5.93 13.13
C ASP A 11 3.02 4.80 13.11
N LEU A 12 2.59 3.55 13.31
CA LEU A 12 3.44 2.36 13.20
C LEU A 12 3.66 1.91 11.76
N LEU A 13 2.58 1.77 10.98
CA LEU A 13 2.62 1.12 9.67
C LEU A 13 3.10 2.06 8.56
N LEU A 14 2.74 3.34 8.62
CA LEU A 14 3.02 4.30 7.56
C LEU A 14 4.52 4.50 7.29
N PRO A 15 5.40 4.65 8.30
CA PRO A 15 6.84 4.76 8.07
C PRO A 15 7.41 3.51 7.38
N PHE A 16 6.99 2.33 7.83
CA PHE A 16 7.40 1.05 7.25
C PHE A 16 6.95 0.92 5.79
N ALA A 17 5.70 1.26 5.49
CA ALA A 17 5.18 1.22 4.13
C ALA A 17 5.95 2.20 3.21
N LEU A 18 6.17 3.44 3.65
CA LEU A 18 6.89 4.45 2.87
C LEU A 18 8.35 4.07 2.60
N GLU A 19 9.04 3.44 3.56
CA GLU A 19 10.42 2.99 3.39
C GLU A 19 10.57 1.98 2.23
N ARG A 20 9.57 1.12 2.02
CA ARG A 20 9.54 0.16 0.91
C ARG A 20 9.48 0.83 -0.47
N TYR A 21 8.98 2.07 -0.52
CA TYR A 21 8.91 2.89 -1.73
C TYR A 21 9.99 3.98 -1.78
N ASN A 22 10.96 3.95 -0.86
CA ASN A 22 12.07 4.89 -0.87
C ASN A 22 13.04 4.57 -2.02
N PHE A 23 13.02 5.41 -3.05
CA PHE A 23 13.92 5.32 -4.22
C PHE A 23 15.41 5.43 -3.88
N ASP A 24 15.77 5.93 -2.69
CA ASP A 24 17.16 5.91 -2.25
C ASP A 24 17.68 4.50 -1.96
N ASN A 25 16.79 3.59 -1.56
CA ASN A 25 17.11 2.19 -1.28
C ASN A 25 16.98 1.28 -2.52
N TYR A 26 16.41 1.78 -3.62
CA TYR A 26 16.23 1.01 -4.85
C TYR A 26 17.58 0.86 -5.59
N LYS A 27 18.14 -0.36 -5.58
CA LYS A 27 19.33 -0.70 -6.39
C LYS A 27 18.94 -0.73 -7.87
N MET A 28 19.07 0.40 -8.58
CA MET A 28 18.91 0.44 -10.04
C MET A 28 20.03 -0.35 -10.73
N ASN A 29 19.73 -1.60 -11.09
CA ASN A 29 20.58 -2.47 -11.91
C ASN A 29 20.47 -2.19 -13.43
N MET A 30 20.18 -0.95 -13.82
CA MET A 30 20.19 -0.54 -15.24
C MET A 30 21.63 -0.23 -15.69
N PRO A 31 22.06 -0.67 -16.89
CA PRO A 31 23.33 -0.28 -17.48
C PRO A 31 23.22 1.16 -18.03
N MET A 32 23.30 2.15 -17.14
CA MET A 32 23.35 3.58 -17.47
C MET A 32 24.61 4.23 -16.88
N SER A 33 25.11 5.29 -17.51
CA SER A 33 26.23 6.08 -16.98
C SER A 33 25.88 6.67 -15.60
N ARG A 34 26.87 6.84 -14.70
CA ARG A 34 26.64 7.34 -13.32
C ARG A 34 25.88 8.68 -13.28
N MET A 35 26.13 9.55 -14.25
CA MET A 35 25.49 10.85 -14.39
C MET A 35 24.00 10.73 -14.81
N MET A 36 23.71 9.81 -15.75
CA MET A 36 22.33 9.55 -16.18
C MET A 36 21.52 8.88 -15.06
N LYS A 37 22.15 7.98 -14.28
CA LYS A 37 21.55 7.39 -13.06
C LYS A 37 21.19 8.44 -12.02
N SER A 38 22.06 9.42 -11.75
CA SER A 38 21.76 10.46 -10.74
C SER A 38 20.67 11.41 -11.23
N MET A 39 20.64 11.73 -12.52
CA MET A 39 19.65 12.64 -13.10
C MET A 39 18.26 12.00 -13.15
N VAL A 40 18.16 10.74 -13.59
CA VAL A 40 16.91 9.95 -13.57
C VAL A 40 16.44 9.73 -12.15
N LYS A 41 17.34 9.39 -11.21
CA LYS A 41 17.00 9.25 -9.79
C LYS A 41 16.46 10.57 -9.21
N SER A 42 17.07 11.70 -9.54
CA SER A 42 16.63 13.02 -9.06
C SER A 42 15.26 13.44 -9.62
N MET A 43 15.03 13.25 -10.94
CA MET A 43 13.73 13.55 -11.56
C MET A 43 12.63 12.60 -11.08
N ALA A 44 12.91 11.30 -10.99
CA ALA A 44 11.96 10.31 -10.46
C ALA A 44 11.62 10.60 -8.99
N LYS A 45 12.62 10.94 -8.16
CA LYS A 45 12.42 11.30 -6.76
C LYS A 45 11.58 12.56 -6.58
N SER A 46 11.78 13.58 -7.42
CA SER A 46 11.06 14.85 -7.31
C SER A 46 9.62 14.78 -7.84
N MET A 47 9.37 14.13 -8.99
CA MET A 47 8.03 14.11 -9.60
C MET A 47 7.20 12.92 -9.11
N VAL A 48 7.82 11.76 -8.95
CA VAL A 48 7.11 10.51 -8.61
C VAL A 48 7.11 10.29 -7.09
N GLY A 49 8.11 10.79 -6.37
CA GLY A 49 8.22 10.61 -4.92
C GLY A 49 7.02 11.17 -4.15
N ASN A 50 6.56 12.38 -4.47
CA ASN A 50 5.40 12.98 -3.80
C ASN A 50 4.10 12.22 -4.13
N ILE A 51 3.92 11.83 -5.39
CA ILE A 51 2.74 11.08 -5.86
C ILE A 51 2.68 9.70 -5.21
N ILE A 52 3.81 9.00 -5.11
CA ILE A 52 3.89 7.69 -4.46
C ILE A 52 3.70 7.81 -2.95
N THR A 53 4.32 8.79 -2.32
CA THR A 53 4.16 9.02 -0.86
C THR A 53 2.70 9.25 -0.51
N GLU A 54 2.00 10.07 -1.28
CA GLU A 54 0.59 10.34 -1.08
C GLU A 54 -0.27 9.10 -1.34
N GLN A 55 0.01 8.35 -2.41
CA GLN A 55 -0.67 7.09 -2.72
C GLN A 55 -0.55 6.04 -1.62
N VAL A 56 0.68 5.80 -1.16
CA VAL A 56 0.97 4.86 -0.08
C VAL A 56 0.30 5.32 1.21
N THR A 57 0.30 6.62 1.48
CA THR A 57 -0.41 7.18 2.65
C THR A 57 -1.90 6.89 2.60
N TRP A 58 -2.56 7.11 1.45
CA TRP A 58 -3.97 6.79 1.30
C TRP A 58 -4.25 5.30 1.43
N LEU A 59 -3.42 4.45 0.79
CA LEU A 59 -3.56 3.00 0.90
C LEU A 59 -3.42 2.50 2.34
N VAL A 60 -2.41 2.95 3.07
CA VAL A 60 -2.20 2.56 4.48
C VAL A 60 -3.37 2.99 5.36
N ARG A 61 -3.84 4.22 5.20
CA ARG A 61 -4.99 4.74 5.96
C ARG A 61 -6.26 3.96 5.66
N SER A 62 -6.52 3.69 4.39
CA SER A 62 -7.67 2.87 3.96
C SER A 62 -7.55 1.45 4.49
N PHE A 63 -6.38 0.82 4.39
CA PHE A 63 -6.13 -0.52 4.91
C PHE A 63 -6.44 -0.60 6.41
N ILE A 64 -5.92 0.32 7.21
CA ILE A 64 -6.15 0.33 8.66
C ILE A 64 -7.65 0.51 8.95
N ARG A 65 -8.32 1.43 8.26
CA ARG A 65 -9.77 1.63 8.41
C ARG A 65 -10.57 0.38 8.04
N CYS A 66 -10.20 -0.31 6.96
CA CYS A 66 -10.82 -1.58 6.61
C CYS A 66 -10.57 -2.61 7.70
N LEU A 67 -9.32 -2.74 8.16
CA LEU A 67 -8.89 -3.74 9.12
C LEU A 67 -9.67 -3.69 10.44
N ILE A 68 -9.95 -2.48 10.93
CA ILE A 68 -10.68 -2.23 12.18
C ILE A 68 -12.21 -2.31 12.01
N SER A 69 -12.70 -2.17 10.79
CA SER A 69 -14.13 -2.22 10.47
C SER A 69 -14.63 -3.62 10.16
N ILE A 70 -13.73 -4.60 10.02
CA ILE A 70 -14.10 -6.00 9.84
C ILE A 70 -14.77 -6.52 11.13
N SER A 71 -16.01 -6.95 11.00
CA SER A 71 -16.77 -7.63 12.05
C SER A 71 -16.61 -9.14 12.04
N ASP A 72 -16.39 -9.71 10.86
CA ASP A 72 -16.44 -11.15 10.61
C ASP A 72 -15.13 -11.62 9.94
N GLU A 73 -15.21 -12.66 9.12
CA GLU A 73 -14.11 -13.13 8.29
C GLU A 73 -14.03 -12.35 6.96
N ILE A 74 -12.81 -12.06 6.53
CA ILE A 74 -12.52 -11.57 5.18
C ILE A 74 -11.31 -12.30 4.58
N TYR A 75 -11.31 -12.47 3.27
CA TYR A 75 -10.15 -12.97 2.53
C TYR A 75 -9.22 -11.83 2.13
N LEU A 76 -7.92 -12.12 2.06
CA LEU A 76 -6.88 -11.18 1.69
C LEU A 76 -7.20 -10.42 0.39
N LYS A 77 -7.71 -11.14 -0.61
CA LYS A 77 -8.10 -10.57 -1.90
C LYS A 77 -9.20 -9.51 -1.76
N ASP A 78 -10.21 -9.78 -0.94
CA ASP A 78 -11.31 -8.84 -0.72
C ASP A 78 -10.85 -7.64 0.11
N LEU A 79 -10.03 -7.88 1.13
CA LEU A 79 -9.42 -6.82 1.93
C LEU A 79 -8.56 -5.88 1.07
N ALA A 80 -7.76 -6.43 0.16
CA ALA A 80 -6.95 -5.67 -0.78
C ALA A 80 -7.80 -4.87 -1.77
N ALA A 81 -8.86 -5.48 -2.32
CA ALA A 81 -9.78 -4.81 -3.22
C ALA A 81 -10.50 -3.63 -2.56
N ILE A 82 -11.01 -3.81 -1.33
CA ILE A 82 -11.67 -2.74 -0.58
C ILE A 82 -10.68 -1.64 -0.21
N THR A 83 -9.47 -2.01 0.24
CA THR A 83 -8.39 -1.05 0.54
C THR A 83 -8.10 -0.14 -0.65
N LEU A 84 -7.96 -0.73 -1.85
CA LEU A 84 -7.71 0.03 -3.08
C LEU A 84 -8.90 0.93 -3.45
N ALA A 85 -10.12 0.42 -3.30
CA ALA A 85 -11.33 1.19 -3.59
C ALA A 85 -11.46 2.40 -2.66
N GLU A 86 -11.30 2.21 -1.35
CA GLU A 86 -11.32 3.28 -0.34
C GLU A 86 -10.20 4.30 -0.57
N ALA A 87 -8.98 3.85 -0.85
CA ALA A 87 -7.87 4.75 -1.12
C ALA A 87 -8.12 5.60 -2.38
N SER A 88 -8.73 5.00 -3.39
CA SER A 88 -9.12 5.70 -4.63
C SER A 88 -10.20 6.75 -4.35
N TYR A 89 -11.21 6.40 -3.56
CA TYR A 89 -12.27 7.33 -3.13
C TYR A 89 -11.68 8.51 -2.35
N MET A 90 -10.82 8.25 -1.36
CA MET A 90 -10.16 9.28 -0.54
C MET A 90 -9.26 10.21 -1.35
N ALA A 91 -8.59 9.67 -2.38
CA ALA A 91 -7.74 10.45 -3.27
C ALA A 91 -8.54 11.25 -4.34
N GLY A 92 -9.88 11.24 -4.28
CA GLY A 92 -10.74 11.94 -5.25
C GLY A 92 -10.66 11.36 -6.67
N ILE A 93 -10.23 10.11 -6.78
CA ILE A 93 -10.06 9.42 -8.05
C ILE A 93 -11.45 8.98 -8.52
N GLY A 94 -11.94 9.63 -9.58
CA GLY A 94 -13.21 9.25 -10.20
C GLY A 94 -13.21 7.82 -10.75
N PRO A 95 -14.34 7.31 -11.28
CA PRO A 95 -14.49 5.92 -11.72
C PRO A 95 -13.46 5.47 -12.78
N TYR A 96 -12.85 6.42 -13.50
CA TYR A 96 -11.82 6.18 -14.51
C TYR A 96 -10.37 6.42 -14.03
N GLY A 97 -10.17 6.92 -12.81
CA GLY A 97 -8.85 7.35 -12.37
C GLY A 97 -7.87 6.22 -12.01
N PRO A 98 -8.29 5.01 -11.57
CA PRO A 98 -7.40 3.84 -11.55
C PRO A 98 -6.94 3.45 -12.96
N PHE A 99 -7.74 3.74 -14.00
CA PHE A 99 -7.38 3.51 -15.40
C PHE A 99 -6.40 4.57 -15.94
N HIS A 100 -6.44 5.79 -15.40
CA HIS A 100 -5.53 6.88 -15.79
C HIS A 100 -4.16 6.79 -15.10
N ARG A 101 -4.03 6.25 -13.88
CA ARG A 101 -2.69 6.12 -13.25
C ARG A 101 -1.78 5.09 -13.93
N SER A 102 -2.31 4.33 -14.89
CA SER A 102 -1.56 3.49 -15.83
C SER A 102 -0.96 4.24 -17.02
N PHE A 103 -0.92 5.59 -17.04
CA PHE A 103 -0.35 6.44 -18.10
C PHE A 103 1.19 6.35 -18.25
N GLY A 104 1.70 5.14 -18.47
CA GLY A 104 3.06 4.88 -18.94
C GLY A 104 3.18 3.63 -19.80
N SER A 105 2.28 2.67 -19.65
CA SER A 105 2.20 1.46 -20.48
C SER A 105 0.92 0.74 -20.08
N GLY A 106 0.13 0.22 -21.03
CA GLY A 106 -1.16 -0.44 -20.80
C GLY A 106 -1.17 -1.38 -19.59
N GLY A 107 -1.49 -0.81 -18.43
CA GLY A 107 -1.40 -1.46 -17.13
C GLY A 107 -2.64 -2.30 -16.94
N ASP A 108 -2.50 -3.60 -17.15
CA ASP A 108 -3.53 -4.58 -16.87
C ASP A 108 -3.97 -4.42 -15.41
N ARG A 109 -5.27 -4.23 -15.17
CA ARG A 109 -5.85 -4.06 -13.83
C ARG A 109 -5.45 -5.20 -12.88
N GLY A 110 -5.28 -6.41 -13.43
CA GLY A 110 -4.80 -7.57 -12.69
C GLY A 110 -3.39 -7.39 -12.10
N GLY A 111 -2.52 -6.61 -12.74
CA GLY A 111 -1.18 -6.32 -12.23
C GLY A 111 -1.20 -5.43 -10.98
N SER A 112 -2.09 -4.43 -10.94
CA SER A 112 -2.26 -3.59 -9.76
C SER A 112 -2.92 -4.32 -8.58
N GLU A 113 -3.91 -5.18 -8.85
CA GLU A 113 -4.62 -5.93 -7.80
C GLU A 113 -3.67 -6.89 -7.06
N VAL A 114 -2.82 -7.62 -7.80
CA VAL A 114 -1.81 -8.52 -7.21
C VAL A 114 -0.77 -7.76 -6.39
N GLN A 115 -0.38 -6.56 -6.82
CA GLN A 115 0.56 -5.72 -6.06
C GLN A 115 -0.04 -5.23 -4.74
N ILE A 116 -1.29 -4.77 -4.75
CA ILE A 116 -1.97 -4.35 -3.51
C ILE A 116 -2.18 -5.55 -2.60
N GLU A 117 -2.55 -6.72 -3.13
CA GLU A 117 -2.68 -7.95 -2.36
C GLU A 117 -1.38 -8.31 -1.65
N ALA A 118 -0.25 -8.23 -2.35
CA ALA A 118 1.07 -8.46 -1.77
C ALA A 118 1.43 -7.42 -0.68
N GLU A 119 1.14 -6.14 -0.89
CA GLU A 119 1.39 -5.12 0.14
C GLU A 119 0.51 -5.29 1.37
N VAL A 120 -0.79 -5.57 1.20
CA VAL A 120 -1.71 -5.87 2.30
C VAL A 120 -1.24 -7.11 3.08
N HIS A 121 -0.75 -8.15 2.39
CA HIS A 121 -0.15 -9.30 3.03
C HIS A 121 1.06 -8.90 3.90
N VAL A 122 1.98 -8.09 3.35
CA VAL A 122 3.15 -7.61 4.10
C VAL A 122 2.73 -6.77 5.31
N TRP A 123 1.72 -5.91 5.17
CA TRP A 123 1.26 -5.06 6.27
C TRP A 123 0.61 -5.88 7.39
N LEU A 124 -0.18 -6.91 7.06
CA LEU A 124 -0.72 -7.85 8.04
C LEU A 124 0.39 -8.57 8.81
N LEU A 125 1.43 -9.04 8.11
CA LEU A 125 2.59 -9.67 8.75
C LEU A 125 3.35 -8.69 9.64
N TYR A 126 3.56 -7.46 9.18
CA TYR A 126 4.24 -6.43 9.97
C TYR A 126 3.48 -6.11 11.26
N LEU A 127 2.16 -5.96 11.19
CA LEU A 127 1.34 -5.74 12.38
C LEU A 127 1.32 -6.95 13.31
N LEU A 128 1.35 -8.17 12.76
CA LEU A 128 1.45 -9.41 13.53
C LEU A 128 2.78 -9.49 14.29
N ASP A 129 3.90 -9.26 13.61
CA ASP A 129 5.24 -9.31 14.21
C ASP A 129 5.44 -8.26 15.32
N ASN A 130 4.70 -7.15 15.24
CA ASN A 130 4.71 -6.09 16.26
C ASN A 130 3.64 -6.27 17.36
N ASN A 131 2.90 -7.37 17.37
CA ASN A 131 1.78 -7.61 18.30
C ASN A 131 0.73 -6.48 18.29
N LYS A 132 0.48 -5.90 17.11
CA LYS A 132 -0.48 -4.81 16.90
C LYS A 132 -1.60 -5.18 15.95
N LEU A 133 -1.63 -6.41 15.44
CA LEU A 133 -2.73 -6.90 14.61
C LEU A 133 -4.02 -7.03 15.45
N PRO A 134 -5.13 -6.36 15.09
CA PRO A 134 -6.38 -6.43 15.87
C PRO A 134 -7.10 -7.78 15.83
N GLY A 135 -6.78 -8.63 14.85
CA GLY A 135 -7.38 -9.95 14.64
C GLY A 135 -6.36 -11.07 14.44
N ILE A 136 -6.82 -12.20 13.94
CA ILE A 136 -5.97 -13.32 13.51
C ILE A 136 -5.80 -13.26 12.01
N TYR A 137 -4.57 -13.44 11.54
CA TYR A 137 -4.28 -13.64 10.13
C TYR A 137 -3.67 -15.02 9.85
N GLU A 138 -4.40 -15.84 9.11
CA GLU A 138 -3.93 -17.14 8.62
C GLU A 138 -3.24 -16.97 7.26
N ARG A 139 -1.93 -16.69 7.30
CA ARG A 139 -1.13 -16.29 6.12
C ARG A 139 -1.23 -17.20 4.89
N PHE A 140 -1.47 -18.51 5.06
CA PHE A 140 -1.49 -19.48 3.96
C PHE A 140 -2.89 -19.74 3.40
N THR A 141 -3.94 -19.46 4.17
CA THR A 141 -5.33 -19.52 3.70
C THR A 141 -5.81 -18.14 3.24
N GLY A 142 -5.09 -17.08 3.59
CA GLY A 142 -5.44 -15.70 3.28
C GLY A 142 -6.61 -15.19 4.12
N ARG A 143 -7.00 -15.90 5.20
CA ARG A 143 -8.15 -15.53 6.03
C ARG A 143 -7.73 -14.57 7.13
N TYR A 144 -8.50 -13.51 7.30
CA TYR A 144 -8.43 -12.60 8.45
C TYR A 144 -9.78 -12.58 9.17
N PHE A 145 -9.76 -12.60 10.50
CA PHE A 145 -10.97 -12.51 11.31
C PHE A 145 -10.68 -11.96 12.73
N ILE A 146 -11.68 -11.35 13.34
CA ILE A 146 -11.63 -10.89 14.73
C ILE A 146 -12.01 -12.06 15.67
N LYS A 147 -11.36 -12.16 16.83
CA LYS A 147 -11.73 -13.13 17.89
C LYS A 147 -12.89 -12.64 18.74
#